data_AF-A0A444JH88-F1
#
_entry.id   AF-A0A444JH88-F1
#
_cell.length_a   1.000
_cell.length_b   1.000
_cell.length_c   1.000
_cell.angle_alpha   90.00
_cell.angle_beta   90.00
_cell.angle_gamma   90.00
#
_symmetry.space_group_name_H-M   'P 1'
#
loop_
_entity.id
_entity.type
_entity.pdbx_description
1 polymer ?
#
loop_
_entity_poly.entity_id
_entity_poly.type
_entity_poly.pdbx_seq_one_letter_code
_entity_poly.pdbx_strand_id
1 'polypeptide(L)'
;MSEIAREEMSAQFLLAEYAALQARASHYEEIKSKQVNFFLVVAASAGAIASAIIKEKIFPNHMHEAIIGLSIFTLILGVLTLRMLITYSMAVVAFYRRAGRIRRWFVDRDRALQKYVAFEPNDDRPTFTNVGGYTYWRGAESILLLLNSIATISIALSVLYQCTSNTCLVVLTILVFGIISWYLQVFYTQKKLKETEISEWAVKNINFPTA
;
A
#
# COMPACT_ATOMS: atom_id res chain seq x y z
N MET A 1 -5.30 35.68 31.17
CA MET A 1 -5.83 34.31 31.13
C MET A 1 -5.06 33.50 32.15
N SER A 2 -5.72 32.77 33.06
CA SER A 2 -5.00 31.95 34.04
C SER A 2 -4.22 30.85 33.34
N GLU A 3 -3.09 30.44 33.92
CA GLU A 3 -2.25 29.37 33.40
C GLU A 3 -3.04 28.06 33.22
N ILE A 4 -3.92 27.78 34.18
CA ILE A 4 -4.87 26.64 34.17
C ILE A 4 -5.79 26.69 32.94
N ALA A 5 -6.37 27.85 32.62
CA ALA A 5 -7.25 27.99 31.46
C ALA A 5 -6.51 27.78 30.12
N ARG A 6 -5.22 28.15 30.07
CA ARG A 6 -4.37 27.92 28.89
C ARG A 6 -4.04 26.46 28.70
N GLU A 7 -3.76 25.76 29.79
CA GLU A 7 -3.48 24.32 29.76
C GLU A 7 -4.72 23.52 29.34
N GLU A 8 -5.88 23.84 29.92
CA GLU A 8 -7.14 23.17 29.57
C GLU A 8 -7.50 23.37 28.08
N MET A 9 -7.37 24.60 27.57
CA MET A 9 -7.57 24.89 26.14
C MET A 9 -6.59 24.11 25.26
N SER A 10 -5.33 23.99 25.66
CA SER A 10 -4.31 23.23 24.92
C SER A 10 -4.63 21.73 24.92
N ALA A 11 -5.06 21.17 26.05
CA ALA A 11 -5.48 19.78 26.16
C ALA A 11 -6.70 19.49 25.28
N GLN A 12 -7.72 20.35 25.30
CA GLN A 12 -8.91 20.22 24.46
C GLN A 12 -8.56 20.28 22.97
N PHE A 13 -7.69 21.21 22.57
CA PHE A 13 -7.19 21.29 21.20
C PHE A 13 -6.46 20.01 20.77
N LEU A 14 -5.56 19.50 21.61
CA LEU A 14 -4.79 18.30 21.32
C LEU A 14 -5.69 17.05 21.25
N LEU A 15 -6.70 16.93 22.10
CA LEU A 15 -7.69 15.85 22.03
C LEU A 15 -8.50 15.92 20.73
N ALA A 16 -8.94 17.12 20.32
CA ALA A 16 -9.66 17.32 19.07
C ALA A 16 -8.79 16.95 17.85
N GLU A 17 -7.52 17.39 17.82
CA GLU A 17 -6.59 17.06 16.75
C GLU A 17 -6.27 15.55 16.74
N TYR A 18 -6.10 14.93 17.91
CA TYR A 18 -5.89 13.49 18.02
C TYR A 18 -7.06 12.70 17.43
N ALA A 19 -8.30 13.06 17.77
CA ALA A 19 -9.50 12.46 17.23
C ALA A 19 -9.60 12.65 15.70
N ALA A 20 -9.28 13.86 15.20
CA ALA A 20 -9.26 14.15 13.77
C ALA A 20 -8.22 13.31 13.02
N LEU A 21 -7.02 13.13 13.58
CA LEU A 21 -5.96 12.28 13.00
C LEU A 21 -6.40 10.81 12.95
N GLN A 22 -7.03 10.28 14.00
CA GLN A 22 -7.56 8.92 14.01
C GLN A 22 -8.66 8.72 12.97
N ALA A 23 -9.59 9.68 12.87
CA ALA A 23 -10.65 9.63 11.87
C ALA A 23 -10.09 9.64 10.44
N ARG A 24 -9.11 10.49 10.15
CA ARG A 24 -8.42 10.52 8.85
C ARG A 24 -7.68 9.23 8.53
N ALA A 25 -6.99 8.65 9.50
CA ALA A 25 -6.31 7.36 9.33
C ALA A 25 -7.30 6.23 8.99
N SER A 26 -8.43 6.16 9.73
CA SER A 26 -9.49 5.19 9.45
C SER A 26 -10.11 5.39 8.06
N HIS A 27 -10.38 6.64 7.67
CA HIS A 27 -10.92 6.95 6.35
C HIS A 27 -9.99 6.52 5.21
N TYR A 28 -8.67 6.70 5.37
CA TYR A 28 -7.70 6.25 4.37
C TYR A 28 -7.59 4.73 4.26
N GLU A 29 -7.68 4.00 5.38
CA GLU A 29 -7.75 2.53 5.32
C GLU A 29 -9.04 2.05 4.62
N GLU A 30 -10.17 2.75 4.83
CA GLU A 30 -11.41 2.45 4.12
C GLU A 30 -11.28 2.70 2.60
N ILE A 31 -10.69 3.85 2.19
CA ILE A 31 -10.41 4.14 0.78
C ILE A 31 -9.51 3.06 0.18
N LYS A 32 -8.44 2.67 0.87
CA LYS A 32 -7.54 1.61 0.40
C LYS A 32 -8.29 0.31 0.15
N SER A 33 -9.13 -0.13 1.09
CA SER A 33 -9.94 -1.34 0.96
C SER A 33 -10.88 -1.27 -0.24
N LYS A 34 -11.59 -0.14 -0.42
CA LYS A 34 -12.48 0.08 -1.56
C LYS A 34 -11.74 0.04 -2.90
N GLN A 35 -10.56 0.65 -3.00
CA GLN A 35 -9.76 0.64 -4.22
C GLN A 35 -9.28 -0.77 -4.59
N VAL A 36 -8.87 -1.57 -3.60
CA VAL A 36 -8.47 -2.96 -3.85
C VAL A 36 -9.65 -3.81 -4.28
N ASN A 37 -10.81 -3.65 -3.64
CA ASN A 37 -12.03 -4.35 -4.04
C ASN A 37 -12.47 -3.97 -5.46
N PHE A 38 -12.42 -2.69 -5.81
CA PHE A 38 -12.69 -2.23 -7.16
C PHE A 38 -11.74 -2.90 -8.18
N PHE A 39 -10.44 -2.89 -7.90
CA PHE A 39 -9.46 -3.51 -8.77
C PHE A 39 -9.67 -5.03 -8.90
N LEU A 40 -10.03 -5.72 -7.82
CA LEU A 40 -10.37 -7.15 -7.85
C LEU A 40 -11.54 -7.44 -8.79
N VAL A 41 -12.60 -6.63 -8.74
CA VAL A 41 -13.75 -6.76 -9.64
C VAL A 41 -13.33 -6.54 -11.09
N VAL A 42 -12.52 -5.51 -11.36
CA VAL A 42 -12.00 -5.24 -12.71
C VAL A 42 -11.11 -6.38 -13.22
N ALA A 43 -10.19 -6.87 -12.40
CA ALA A 43 -9.30 -7.98 -12.75
C ALA A 43 -10.07 -9.29 -12.98
N ALA A 44 -11.08 -9.58 -12.16
CA ALA A 44 -11.95 -10.74 -12.36
C ALA A 44 -12.77 -10.62 -13.66
N SER A 45 -13.29 -9.43 -13.95
CA SER A 45 -14.02 -9.14 -15.19
C SER A 45 -13.10 -9.30 -16.41
N ALA A 46 -11.87 -8.80 -16.34
CA ALA A 46 -10.86 -9.02 -17.37
C ALA A 46 -10.55 -10.51 -17.56
N GLY A 47 -10.42 -11.27 -16.47
CA GLY A 47 -10.25 -12.73 -16.53
C GLY A 47 -11.43 -13.43 -17.21
N ALA A 48 -12.67 -13.03 -16.91
CA ALA A 48 -13.87 -13.56 -17.55
C ALA A 48 -13.92 -13.24 -19.04
N ILE A 49 -13.59 -12.00 -19.43
CA ILE A 49 -13.51 -11.59 -20.84
C ILE A 49 -12.44 -12.39 -21.58
N ALA A 50 -11.24 -12.55 -20.99
CA ALA A 50 -10.18 -13.37 -21.57
C ALA A 50 -10.63 -14.82 -21.78
N SER A 51 -11.30 -15.41 -20.79
CA SER A 51 -11.85 -16.76 -20.88
C SER A 51 -12.89 -16.90 -22.00
N ALA A 52 -13.79 -15.91 -22.14
CA ALA A 52 -14.78 -15.89 -23.21
C ALA A 52 -14.12 -15.78 -24.60
N ILE A 53 -13.11 -14.93 -24.75
CA ILE A 53 -12.34 -14.79 -25.99
C ILE A 53 -11.72 -16.14 -26.41
N ILE A 54 -11.14 -16.87 -25.46
CA ILE A 54 -10.51 -18.18 -25.70
C ILE A 54 -11.56 -19.23 -26.07
N LYS A 55 -12.65 -19.32 -25.30
CA LYS A 55 -13.65 -20.38 -25.44
C LYS A 55 -14.51 -20.22 -26.69
N GLU A 56 -15.02 -19.02 -26.92
CA GLU A 56 -15.96 -18.73 -28.01
C GLU A 56 -15.24 -18.35 -29.31
N LYS A 57 -13.90 -18.27 -29.29
CA LYS A 57 -13.06 -17.88 -30.44
C LYS A 57 -13.55 -16.58 -31.10
N ILE A 58 -13.92 -15.58 -30.29
CA ILE A 58 -14.50 -14.30 -30.74
C ILE A 58 -13.58 -13.61 -31.76
N PHE A 59 -12.26 -13.70 -31.55
CA PHE A 59 -11.23 -13.16 -32.44
C PHE A 59 -10.25 -14.27 -32.85
N PRO A 60 -10.59 -15.13 -33.82
CA PRO A 60 -9.82 -16.35 -34.09
C PRO A 60 -8.40 -16.04 -34.58
N ASN A 61 -8.21 -14.95 -35.32
CA ASN A 61 -6.91 -14.55 -35.86
C ASN A 61 -6.14 -13.57 -34.95
N HIS A 62 -6.81 -12.97 -33.96
CA HIS A 62 -6.24 -11.92 -33.10
C HIS A 62 -6.43 -12.20 -31.60
N MET A 63 -6.57 -13.47 -31.25
CA MET A 63 -6.88 -13.91 -29.89
C MET A 63 -5.78 -13.48 -28.91
N HIS A 64 -4.52 -13.68 -29.29
CA HIS A 64 -3.38 -13.37 -28.42
C HIS A 64 -3.21 -11.86 -28.26
N GLU A 65 -3.41 -11.08 -29.31
CA GLU A 65 -3.35 -9.62 -29.30
C GLU A 65 -4.44 -9.04 -28.39
N ALA A 66 -5.65 -9.60 -28.44
CA ALA A 66 -6.74 -9.22 -27.55
C ALA A 66 -6.42 -9.51 -26.08
N ILE A 67 -5.86 -10.69 -25.77
CA ILE A 67 -5.44 -11.06 -24.41
C ILE A 67 -4.30 -10.17 -23.92
N ILE A 68 -3.32 -9.86 -24.78
CA ILE A 68 -2.23 -8.94 -24.47
C ILE A 68 -2.79 -7.55 -24.15
N GLY A 69 -3.67 -7.01 -24.99
CA GLY A 69 -4.28 -5.70 -24.76
C GLY A 69 -5.02 -5.62 -23.42
N LEU A 70 -5.81 -6.65 -23.10
CA LEU A 70 -6.55 -6.74 -21.83
C LEU A 70 -5.62 -6.89 -20.63
N SER A 71 -4.55 -7.68 -20.76
CA SER A 71 -3.55 -7.87 -19.70
C SER A 71 -2.74 -6.60 -19.45
N ILE A 72 -2.36 -5.87 -20.50
CA ILE A 72 -1.70 -4.56 -20.40
C ILE A 72 -2.61 -3.56 -19.69
N PHE A 73 -3.87 -3.47 -20.08
CA PHE A 73 -4.84 -2.59 -19.43
C PHE A 73 -4.96 -2.91 -17.92
N THR A 74 -5.11 -4.18 -17.58
CA THR A 74 -5.20 -4.65 -16.18
C THR A 74 -3.92 -4.32 -15.42
N LEU A 75 -2.75 -4.53 -16.03
CA LEU A 75 -1.45 -4.24 -15.42
C LEU A 75 -1.25 -2.74 -15.15
N ILE A 76 -1.60 -1.87 -16.11
CA ILE A 76 -1.51 -0.41 -15.93
C ILE A 76 -2.38 0.02 -14.75
N LEU A 77 -3.63 -0.45 -14.72
CA LEU A 77 -4.56 -0.12 -13.64
C LEU A 77 -4.04 -0.62 -12.29
N GLY A 78 -3.50 -1.84 -12.24
CA GLY A 78 -2.98 -2.43 -11.02
C GLY A 78 -1.70 -1.75 -10.52
N VAL A 79 -0.82 -1.28 -11.42
CA VAL A 79 0.36 -0.46 -11.06
C VAL A 79 -0.06 0.91 -10.50
N LEU A 80 -1.05 1.57 -11.10
CA LEU A 80 -1.57 2.84 -10.60
C LEU A 80 -2.21 2.67 -9.22
N THR A 81 -3.01 1.62 -9.06
CA THR A 81 -3.65 1.26 -7.78
C THR A 81 -2.59 0.98 -6.71
N LEU A 82 -1.52 0.24 -7.04
CA LEU A 82 -0.41 -0.01 -6.13
C LEU A 82 0.28 1.28 -5.68
N ARG A 83 0.58 2.20 -6.61
CA ARG A 83 1.19 3.50 -6.27
C ARG A 83 0.31 4.30 -5.32
N MET A 84 -0.99 4.35 -5.58
CA MET A 84 -1.96 5.05 -4.75
C MET A 84 -2.04 4.44 -3.34
N LEU A 85 -2.05 3.11 -3.25
CA LEU A 85 -2.04 2.40 -1.96
C LEU A 85 -0.79 2.70 -1.13
N ILE A 86 0.38 2.72 -1.76
CA ILE A 86 1.64 3.07 -1.09
C ILE A 86 1.53 4.49 -0.50
N THR A 87 1.02 5.46 -1.26
CA THR A 87 0.80 6.83 -0.78
C THR A 87 -0.13 6.87 0.43
N TYR A 88 -1.26 6.16 0.41
CA TYR A 88 -2.17 6.11 1.56
C TYR A 88 -1.54 5.41 2.76
N SER A 89 -0.83 4.30 2.56
CA SER A 89 -0.11 3.59 3.63
C SER A 89 0.94 4.47 4.31
N MET A 90 1.62 5.33 3.54
CA MET A 90 2.52 6.35 4.10
C MET A 90 1.75 7.41 4.87
N ALA A 91 0.68 7.99 4.31
CA ALA A 91 -0.09 9.01 5.03
C ALA A 91 -0.66 8.50 6.36
N VAL A 92 -1.14 7.26 6.41
CA VAL A 92 -1.61 6.62 7.65
C VAL A 92 -0.51 6.52 8.70
N VAL A 93 0.72 6.14 8.31
CA VAL A 93 1.87 6.12 9.24
C VAL A 93 2.20 7.50 9.75
N ALA A 94 2.19 8.51 8.88
CA ALA A 94 2.43 9.89 9.28
C ALA A 94 1.38 10.38 10.29
N PHE A 95 0.10 10.00 10.13
CA PHE A 95 -0.93 10.29 11.12
C PHE A 95 -0.68 9.58 12.45
N TYR A 96 -0.27 8.32 12.44
CA TYR A 96 0.07 7.60 13.68
C TYR A 96 1.27 8.20 14.41
N ARG A 97 2.31 8.64 13.69
CA ARG A 97 3.47 9.35 14.27
C ARG A 97 3.06 10.68 14.90
N ARG A 98 2.22 11.47 14.20
CA ARG A 98 1.66 12.73 14.74
C ARG A 98 0.76 12.48 15.95
N ALA A 99 -0.02 11.41 15.95
CA ALA A 99 -0.79 10.99 17.11
C ALA A 99 0.13 10.56 18.28
N GLY A 100 1.28 9.95 17.98
CA GLY A 100 2.35 9.62 18.94
C GLY A 100 2.87 10.85 19.68
N ARG A 101 3.09 11.96 18.95
CA ARG A 101 3.47 13.25 19.54
C ARG A 101 2.46 13.76 20.56
N ILE A 102 1.18 13.70 20.19
CA ILE A 102 0.11 14.14 21.07
C ILE A 102 0.05 13.26 22.33
N ARG A 103 0.18 11.93 22.18
CA ARG A 103 0.25 11.00 23.33
C ARG A 103 1.42 11.33 24.24
N ARG A 104 2.59 11.66 23.69
CA ARG A 104 3.77 12.07 24.46
C ARG A 104 3.47 13.27 25.33
N TRP A 105 2.82 14.30 24.78
CA TRP A 105 2.41 15.49 25.54
C TRP A 105 1.54 15.16 26.78
N PHE A 106 0.65 14.17 26.67
CA PHE A 106 -0.18 13.70 27.80
C PHE A 106 0.60 12.83 28.79
N VAL A 107 1.43 11.90 28.30
CA VAL A 107 2.23 11.00 29.15
C VAL A 107 3.32 11.76 29.92
N ASP A 108 3.90 12.81 29.34
CA ASP A 108 4.90 13.65 30.01
C ASP A 108 4.29 14.42 31.19
N ARG A 109 2.99 14.72 31.14
CA ARG A 109 2.24 15.38 32.23
C ARG A 109 1.76 14.40 33.29
N ASP A 110 1.25 13.25 32.87
CA ASP A 110 0.83 12.18 33.76
C ASP A 110 1.43 10.84 33.32
N ARG A 111 2.53 10.46 33.96
CA ARG A 111 3.22 9.19 33.68
C ARG A 111 2.35 7.98 33.99
N ALA A 112 1.32 8.09 34.84
CA ALA A 112 0.40 6.99 35.09
C ALA A 112 -0.41 6.60 33.85
N LEU A 113 -0.53 7.50 32.86
CA LEU A 113 -1.18 7.23 31.58
C LEU A 113 -0.41 6.25 30.69
N GLN A 114 0.91 6.12 30.87
CA GLN A 114 1.77 5.34 29.98
C GLN A 114 1.30 3.88 29.81
N LYS A 115 0.78 3.27 30.87
CA LYS A 115 0.26 1.88 30.86
C LYS A 115 -1.05 1.69 30.09
N TYR A 116 -1.74 2.78 29.75
CA TYR A 116 -3.01 2.75 29.01
C TYR A 116 -2.85 3.12 27.53
N VAL A 117 -1.67 3.56 27.10
CA VAL A 117 -1.42 3.92 25.70
C VAL A 117 -1.08 2.67 24.89
N ALA A 118 -1.84 2.40 23.83
CA ALA A 118 -1.66 1.22 22.99
C ALA A 118 -0.34 1.19 22.19
N PHE A 119 0.34 2.34 22.05
CA PHE A 119 1.59 2.47 21.30
C PHE A 119 2.56 3.35 22.07
N GLU A 120 3.87 3.12 21.87
CA GLU A 120 4.89 4.00 22.42
C GLU A 120 4.64 5.47 22.02
N PRO A 121 4.70 6.42 22.96
CA PRO A 121 4.49 7.84 22.70
C PRO A 121 5.75 8.45 22.04
N ASN A 122 6.04 8.02 20.81
CA ASN A 122 7.22 8.41 20.05
C ASN A 122 6.89 8.83 18.62
N ASP A 123 7.63 9.82 18.12
CA ASP A 123 7.51 10.37 16.76
C ASP A 123 8.13 9.45 15.70
N ASP A 124 9.01 8.57 16.16
CA ASP A 124 9.89 7.76 15.34
C ASP A 124 9.24 6.44 14.93
N ARG A 125 8.12 6.11 15.59
CA ARG A 125 7.42 4.84 15.45
C ARG A 125 5.93 5.07 15.17
N PRO A 126 5.30 4.24 14.32
CA PRO A 126 5.91 3.16 13.54
C PRO A 126 6.79 3.71 12.40
N THR A 127 7.80 2.94 11.96
CA THR A 127 8.53 3.26 10.72
C THR A 127 7.72 2.87 9.49
N PHE A 128 7.92 3.58 8.38
CA PHE A 128 7.41 3.17 7.06
C PHE A 128 8.04 1.85 6.63
N THR A 129 9.32 1.66 6.98
CA THR A 129 10.10 0.46 6.74
C THR A 129 10.37 -0.23 8.08
N ASN A 130 9.44 -1.04 8.61
CA ASN A 130 9.69 -1.67 9.91
C ASN A 130 10.32 -3.06 9.81
N VAL A 131 11.45 -3.17 10.52
CA VAL A 131 12.37 -4.29 10.67
C VAL A 131 11.72 -5.31 11.59
N GLY A 132 10.97 -6.26 11.02
CA GLY A 132 10.34 -7.30 11.82
C GLY A 132 9.51 -8.33 11.06
N GLY A 133 9.55 -8.36 9.72
CA GLY A 133 8.94 -9.42 8.90
C GLY A 133 7.40 -9.39 8.80
N TYR A 134 6.68 -8.86 9.80
CA TYR A 134 5.23 -9.03 9.91
C TYR A 134 4.38 -7.85 9.42
N THR A 135 4.98 -6.74 8.99
CA THR A 135 4.26 -5.55 8.47
C THR A 135 4.52 -5.24 6.99
N TYR A 136 5.30 -6.08 6.28
CA TYR A 136 5.50 -5.98 4.83
C TYR A 136 4.21 -6.14 4.02
N TRP A 137 3.19 -6.72 4.65
CA TRP A 137 1.88 -7.02 4.07
C TRP A 137 0.80 -6.33 4.91
N ARG A 138 0.45 -5.08 4.61
CA ARG A 138 -0.72 -4.42 5.21
C ARG A 138 -2.01 -4.90 4.50
N GLY A 139 -2.08 -6.22 4.34
CA GLY A 139 -3.16 -7.00 3.76
C GLY A 139 -3.28 -6.87 2.25
N ALA A 140 -3.57 -5.67 1.78
CA ALA A 140 -4.10 -5.47 0.44
C ALA A 140 -3.03 -5.36 -0.66
N GLU A 141 -1.78 -5.01 -0.30
CA GLU A 141 -0.69 -4.90 -1.28
C GLU A 141 -0.35 -6.26 -1.92
N SER A 142 -0.38 -7.37 -1.16
CA SER A 142 -0.07 -8.72 -1.67
C SER A 142 -0.98 -9.14 -2.81
N ILE A 143 -2.26 -8.79 -2.71
CA ILE A 143 -3.26 -9.10 -3.71
C ILE A 143 -2.95 -8.36 -5.01
N LEU A 144 -2.57 -7.08 -4.94
CA LEU A 144 -2.17 -6.30 -6.11
C LEU A 144 -0.91 -6.85 -6.76
N LEU A 145 0.10 -7.19 -5.95
CA LEU A 145 1.36 -7.77 -6.45
C LEU A 145 1.11 -9.08 -7.21
N LEU A 146 0.21 -9.92 -6.67
CA LEU A 146 -0.18 -11.17 -7.29
C LEU A 146 -0.90 -10.92 -8.63
N LEU A 147 -1.92 -10.07 -8.65
CA LEU A 147 -2.71 -9.77 -9.84
C LEU A 147 -1.87 -9.13 -10.95
N ASN A 148 -0.98 -8.19 -10.61
CA ASN A 148 -0.03 -7.61 -11.56
C ASN A 148 0.93 -8.66 -12.13
N SER A 149 1.37 -9.60 -11.29
CA SER A 149 2.23 -10.70 -11.74
C SER A 149 1.48 -11.65 -12.67
N ILE A 150 0.21 -11.97 -12.38
CA ILE A 150 -0.65 -12.74 -13.29
C ILE A 150 -0.79 -12.03 -14.62
N ALA A 151 -1.10 -10.73 -14.64
CA ALA A 151 -1.21 -9.96 -15.88
C ALA A 151 0.10 -9.97 -16.68
N THR A 152 1.25 -9.85 -16.00
CA THR A 152 2.58 -9.91 -16.63
C THR A 152 2.85 -11.29 -17.24
N ILE A 153 2.51 -12.37 -16.51
CA ILE A 153 2.61 -13.75 -17.01
C ILE A 153 1.69 -13.94 -18.22
N SER A 154 0.45 -13.44 -18.19
CA SER A 154 -0.49 -13.53 -19.31
C SER A 154 0.03 -12.87 -20.58
N ILE A 155 0.71 -11.72 -20.46
CA ILE A 155 1.40 -11.07 -21.58
C ILE A 155 2.53 -11.97 -22.10
N ALA A 156 3.42 -12.40 -21.21
CA ALA A 156 4.59 -13.20 -21.58
C ALA A 156 4.20 -14.52 -22.25
N LEU A 157 3.17 -15.21 -21.72
CA LEU A 157 2.63 -16.43 -22.30
C LEU A 157 2.02 -16.17 -23.68
N SER A 158 1.21 -15.12 -23.82
CA SER A 158 0.56 -14.81 -25.10
C SER A 158 1.59 -14.50 -26.19
N VAL A 159 2.70 -13.84 -25.85
CA VAL A 159 3.83 -13.63 -26.77
C VAL A 159 4.56 -14.93 -27.06
N LEU A 160 4.86 -15.74 -26.04
CA LEU A 160 5.57 -17.00 -26.22
C LEU A 160 4.81 -17.97 -27.14
N TYR A 161 3.48 -18.06 -26.99
CA TYR A 161 2.64 -18.92 -27.83
C TYR A 161 2.65 -18.53 -29.31
N GLN A 162 2.95 -17.27 -29.65
CA GLN A 162 3.14 -16.87 -31.04
C GLN A 162 4.48 -17.37 -31.61
N CYS A 163 5.46 -17.63 -30.76
CA CYS A 163 6.82 -18.02 -31.15
C CYS A 163 7.04 -19.54 -31.07
N THR A 164 6.43 -20.24 -30.12
CA THR A 164 6.69 -21.66 -29.85
C THR A 164 5.57 -22.36 -29.09
N SER A 165 5.34 -23.63 -29.39
CA SER A 165 4.37 -24.50 -28.70
C SER A 165 5.01 -25.40 -27.62
N ASN A 166 6.26 -25.13 -27.23
CA ASN A 166 6.98 -25.98 -26.29
C ASN A 166 6.46 -25.79 -24.84
N THR A 167 5.81 -26.82 -24.30
CA THR A 167 5.25 -26.84 -22.94
C THR A 167 6.29 -26.59 -21.85
N CYS A 168 7.54 -27.01 -22.04
CA CYS A 168 8.62 -26.75 -21.07
C CYS A 168 8.91 -25.24 -20.95
N LEU A 169 8.92 -24.54 -22.09
CA LEU A 169 9.13 -23.09 -22.12
C LEU A 169 7.97 -22.32 -21.48
N VAL A 170 6.73 -22.84 -21.61
CA VAL A 170 5.54 -22.26 -20.95
C VAL A 170 5.70 -22.29 -19.42
N VAL A 171 6.06 -23.45 -18.85
CA VAL A 171 6.27 -23.59 -17.39
C VAL A 171 7.40 -22.68 -16.92
N LEU A 172 8.52 -22.65 -17.65
CA LEU A 172 9.65 -21.80 -17.32
C LEU A 172 9.26 -20.31 -17.34
N THR A 173 8.44 -19.90 -18.31
CA THR A 173 7.97 -18.51 -18.44
C THR A 173 7.10 -18.09 -17.26
N ILE A 174 6.19 -18.95 -16.81
CA ILE A 174 5.36 -18.69 -15.62
C ILE A 174 6.24 -18.45 -14.40
N LEU A 175 7.22 -19.32 -14.17
CA LEU A 175 8.13 -19.22 -13.02
C LEU A 175 9.01 -17.96 -13.09
N VAL A 176 9.67 -17.75 -14.23
CA VAL A 176 10.62 -16.64 -14.40
C VAL A 176 9.90 -15.29 -14.34
N PHE A 177 8.86 -15.08 -15.14
CA PHE A 177 8.16 -13.79 -15.14
C PHE A 177 7.35 -13.56 -13.86
N GLY A 178 6.79 -14.61 -13.26
CA GLY A 178 6.11 -14.49 -11.98
C GLY A 178 7.04 -14.04 -10.86
N ILE A 179 8.20 -14.70 -10.72
CA ILE A 179 9.19 -14.36 -9.69
C ILE A 179 9.79 -12.97 -9.95
N ILE A 180 10.19 -12.68 -11.20
CA ILE A 180 10.80 -11.38 -11.54
C ILE A 180 9.81 -10.24 -11.31
N SER A 181 8.57 -10.36 -11.81
CA SER A 181 7.53 -9.35 -11.62
C SER A 181 7.28 -9.09 -10.13
N TRP A 182 7.14 -10.15 -9.35
CA TRP A 182 6.95 -10.05 -7.91
C TRP A 182 8.11 -9.32 -7.23
N TYR A 183 9.34 -9.75 -7.50
CA TYR A 183 10.53 -9.14 -6.92
C TYR A 183 10.68 -7.65 -7.28
N LEU A 184 10.43 -7.29 -8.54
CA LEU A 184 10.49 -5.90 -8.99
C LEU A 184 9.46 -5.01 -8.28
N GLN A 185 8.24 -5.50 -8.09
CA GLN A 185 7.19 -4.75 -7.38
C GLN A 185 7.47 -4.63 -5.88
N VAL A 186 7.95 -5.69 -5.24
CA VAL A 186 8.39 -5.66 -3.84
C VAL A 186 9.53 -4.66 -3.68
N PHE A 187 10.54 -4.74 -4.55
CA PHE A 187 11.70 -3.84 -4.53
C PHE A 187 11.28 -2.38 -4.73
N TYR A 188 10.40 -2.10 -5.70
CA TYR A 188 9.85 -0.77 -5.92
C TYR A 188 9.16 -0.23 -4.67
N THR A 189 8.32 -1.04 -4.03
CA THR A 189 7.58 -0.67 -2.81
C THR A 189 8.55 -0.36 -1.67
N GLN A 190 9.51 -1.24 -1.42
CA GLN A 190 10.52 -1.05 -0.38
C GLN A 190 11.38 0.19 -0.62
N LYS A 191 11.83 0.40 -1.86
CA LYS A 191 12.60 1.58 -2.24
C LYS A 191 11.81 2.85 -1.95
N LYS A 192 10.53 2.90 -2.34
CA LYS A 192 9.70 4.09 -2.14
C LYS A 192 9.43 4.39 -0.67
N LEU A 193 9.17 3.35 0.13
CA LEU A 193 9.00 3.49 1.58
C LEU A 193 10.29 3.99 2.24
N LYS A 194 11.46 3.46 1.84
CA LYS A 194 12.76 3.88 2.37
C LYS A 194 13.12 5.32 2.01
N GLU A 195 12.88 5.74 0.76
CA GLU A 195 13.08 7.12 0.33
C GLU A 195 12.24 8.09 1.17
N THR A 196 10.98 7.72 1.42
CA THR A 196 10.05 8.54 2.22
C THR A 196 10.49 8.60 3.68
N GLU A 197 10.90 7.47 4.26
CA GLU A 197 11.50 7.41 5.60
C GLU A 197 12.66 8.40 5.70
N ILE A 198 13.68 8.29 4.83
CA ILE A 198 14.85 9.18 4.83
C ILE A 198 14.43 10.65 4.72
N SER A 199 13.46 10.97 3.86
CA SER A 199 12.97 12.34 3.71
C SER A 199 12.30 12.88 4.98
N GLU A 200 11.51 12.07 5.70
CA GLU A 200 10.92 12.50 6.97
C GLU A 200 11.97 12.64 8.08
N TRP A 201 13.00 11.79 8.12
CA TRP A 201 14.12 11.95 9.06
C TRP A 201 14.92 13.21 8.79
N ALA A 202 15.09 13.62 7.54
CA ALA A 202 15.75 14.88 7.21
C ALA A 202 14.96 16.11 7.69
N VAL A 203 13.63 16.00 7.83
CA VAL A 203 12.74 17.06 8.30
C VAL A 203 12.58 17.07 9.84
N LYS A 204 13.11 16.07 10.55
CA LYS A 204 12.87 15.81 11.98
C LYS A 204 13.42 16.83 12.99
N ASN A 205 13.84 18.02 12.54
CA ASN A 205 14.28 19.12 13.40
C ASN A 205 13.12 19.91 14.05
N ILE A 206 11.93 19.32 14.24
CA ILE A 206 10.86 19.95 15.01
C ILE A 206 10.88 19.36 16.43
N ASN A 207 11.83 19.81 17.24
CA ASN A 207 11.78 19.60 18.69
C ASN A 207 10.50 20.24 19.23
N PHE A 208 9.73 19.51 20.02
CA PHE A 208 8.73 20.16 20.87
C PHE A 208 9.44 21.14 21.79
N PRO A 209 8.86 22.33 22.06
CA PRO A 209 9.35 23.16 23.13
C PRO A 209 9.29 22.32 24.41
N THR A 210 10.45 22.02 24.98
CA THR A 210 10.56 21.52 26.35
C THR A 210 10.01 22.64 27.24
N ALA A 211 8.94 22.33 27.97
CA ALA A 211 8.42 23.19 29.03
C ALA A 211 9.46 23.35 30.15
#